data_AF-A0A959WN27-F1
#
_entry.id   AF-A0A959WN27-F1
#
_cell.length_a   1.000
_cell.length_b   1.000
_cell.length_c   1.000
_cell.angle_alpha   90.00
_cell.angle_beta   90.00
_cell.angle_gamma   90.00
#
_symmetry.space_group_name_H-M   'P 1'
#
loop_
_entity.id
_entity.type
_entity.pdbx_description
1 polymer ?
#
loop_
_entity_poly.entity_id
_entity_poly.type
_entity_poly.pdbx_seq_one_letter_code
_entity_poly.pdbx_strand_id
1 'polypeptide(L)' 'MTELSSPSAQEELDRARDDYLAVSRGAHLYSSPADHEAAERRAWERLEEALAAVEAVAEPNGAE' A
#
# COMPACT_ATOMS: atom_id res chain seq x y z
N MET A 1 1.86 -2.74 -28.92
CA MET A 1 1.91 -1.89 -27.71
C MET A 1 1.18 -2.67 -26.64
N THR A 2 1.88 -3.15 -25.63
CA THR A 2 1.28 -3.96 -24.56
C THR A 2 0.55 -3.00 -23.63
N GLU A 3 -0.77 -3.01 -23.66
CA GLU A 3 -1.59 -2.29 -22.68
C GLU A 3 -1.37 -3.00 -21.33
N LEU A 4 -0.58 -2.40 -20.45
CA LEU A 4 -0.47 -2.86 -19.08
C LEU A 4 -1.85 -2.60 -18.45
N SER A 5 -2.65 -3.65 -18.29
CA SER A 5 -3.88 -3.57 -17.51
C SER A 5 -3.55 -2.98 -16.15
N SER A 6 -4.30 -1.95 -15.74
CA SER A 6 -4.15 -1.40 -14.40
C SER A 6 -4.31 -2.51 -13.37
N PRO A 7 -3.40 -2.61 -12.39
CA PRO A 7 -3.52 -3.62 -11.34
C PRO A 7 -4.84 -3.45 -10.59
N SER A 8 -5.43 -4.57 -10.18
CA SER A 8 -6.65 -4.56 -9.38
C SER A 8 -6.41 -3.97 -7.99
N ALA A 9 -7.47 -3.48 -7.33
CA ALA A 9 -7.35 -2.92 -5.97
C ALA A 9 -6.73 -3.92 -4.98
N GLN A 10 -7.03 -5.21 -5.14
CA GLN A 10 -6.44 -6.28 -4.33
C GLN A 10 -4.93 -6.43 -4.59
N GLU A 11 -4.50 -6.38 -5.86
CA GLU A 11 -3.07 -6.42 -6.20
C GLU A 11 -2.30 -5.21 -5.66
N GLU A 12 -2.93 -4.02 -5.66
CA GLU A 12 -2.34 -2.83 -5.04
C GLU A 12 -2.25 -2.96 -3.51
N LEU A 13 -3.25 -3.56 -2.86
CA LEU A 13 -3.22 -3.83 -1.42
C LEU A 13 -2.09 -4.80 -1.07
N ASP A 14 -1.94 -5.89 -1.81
CA ASP A 14 -0.86 -6.84 -1.57
C ASP A 14 0.52 -6.19 -1.77
N ARG A 15 0.69 -5.35 -2.81
CA ARG A 15 1.92 -4.59 -3.02
C ARG A 15 2.20 -3.60 -1.88
N ALA A 16 1.21 -2.81 -1.48
CA ALA A 16 1.36 -1.83 -0.40
C ALA A 16 1.70 -2.51 0.93
N ARG A 17 1.14 -3.70 1.19
CA ARG A 17 1.48 -4.51 2.36
C ARG A 17 2.93 -4.98 2.32
N ASP A 18 3.37 -5.53 1.19
CA ASP A 18 4.75 -5.99 1.03
C ASP A 18 5.76 -4.84 1.18
N ASP A 19 5.45 -3.66 0.61
CA ASP A 19 6.27 -2.45 0.74
C ASP A 19 6.36 -2.00 2.20
N TYR A 20 5.24 -1.94 2.93
CA TYR A 20 5.23 -1.61 4.35
C TYR A 20 6.07 -2.59 5.18
N LEU A 21 5.92 -3.89 4.93
CA LEU A 21 6.70 -4.91 5.63
C LEU A 21 8.19 -4.83 5.32
N ALA A 22 8.56 -4.52 4.07
CA ALA A 22 9.94 -4.32 3.66
C ALA A 22 10.57 -3.12 4.39
N VAL A 23 9.85 -1.99 4.46
CA VAL A 23 10.30 -0.80 5.18
C VAL A 23 10.42 -1.07 6.68
N SER A 24 9.41 -1.69 7.29
CA SER A 24 9.39 -1.94 8.74
C SER A 24 10.53 -2.88 9.19
N ARG A 25 10.81 -3.92 8.40
CA ARG A 25 11.95 -4.83 8.65
C ARG A 25 13.31 -4.24 8.24
N GLY A 26 13.29 -3.24 7.36
CA GLY A 26 14.46 -2.62 6.75
C GLY A 26 15.09 -1.47 7.54
N ALA A 27 14.77 -1.28 8.82
CA ALA A 27 15.24 -0.13 9.62
C ALA A 27 16.75 0.14 9.52
N HIS A 28 17.55 -0.92 9.47
CA HIS A 28 19.01 -0.86 9.35
C HIS A 28 19.55 -0.36 8.00
N LEU A 29 18.69 -0.25 6.98
CA LEU A 29 19.02 0.25 5.64
C LEU A 29 18.95 1.77 5.55
N TYR A 30 18.42 2.44 6.57
CA TYR A 30 18.25 3.89 6.60
C TYR A 30 19.42 4.57 7.31
N SER A 31 19.80 5.75 6.81
CA SER A 31 20.90 6.55 7.35
C SER A 31 20.62 7.10 8.75
N SER A 32 19.34 7.22 9.13
CA SER A 32 18.92 7.66 10.46
C SER A 32 17.56 7.06 10.84
N PRO A 33 17.23 7.00 12.15
CA PRO A 33 15.90 6.59 12.61
C PRO A 33 14.78 7.48 12.05
N ALA A 34 15.02 8.78 11.92
CA ALA A 34 14.03 9.73 11.40
C ALA A 34 13.70 9.46 9.91
N ASP A 35 14.69 9.05 9.12
CA ASP A 35 14.48 8.65 7.72
C ASP A 35 13.66 7.37 7.62
N HIS A 36 13.93 6.40 8.51
CA HIS A 36 13.15 5.17 8.60
C HIS A 36 11.70 5.45 9.00
N GLU A 37 11.47 6.24 10.06
CA GLU A 37 10.12 6.64 10.49
C GLU A 37 9.36 7.37 9.38
N ALA A 38 10.04 8.27 8.64
CA ALA A 38 9.42 8.98 7.53
C ALA A 38 9.06 8.05 6.36
N ALA A 39 9.89 7.04 6.07
CA ALA A 39 9.60 6.03 5.08
C ALA A 39 8.45 5.10 5.53
N GLU A 40 8.44 4.70 6.80
CA GLU A 40 7.42 3.83 7.36
C GLU A 40 6.05 4.52 7.37
N ARG A 41 5.99 5.81 7.74
CA ARG A 41 4.75 6.61 7.64
C ARG A 41 4.20 6.65 6.22
N ARG A 42 5.04 6.92 5.21
CA ARG A 42 4.60 6.96 3.80
C ARG A 42 4.16 5.60 3.28
N ALA A 43 4.75 4.52 3.76
CA ALA A 43 4.33 3.17 3.38
C ALA A 43 3.00 2.81 4.04
N TRP A 44 2.80 3.23 5.30
CA TRP A 44 1.55 3.09 6.02
C TRP A 44 0.40 3.85 5.34
N GLU A 45 0.61 5.12 4.98
CA GLU A 45 -0.39 5.94 4.27
C GLU A 45 -0.88 5.25 2.99
N ARG A 46 0.04 4.69 2.18
CA ARG A 46 -0.32 3.94 0.96
C ARG A 46 -1.08 2.65 1.25
N LEU A 47 -0.75 1.97 2.34
CA LEU A 47 -1.47 0.77 2.77
C LEU A 47 -2.92 1.11 3.16
N GLU A 48 -3.12 2.21 3.89
CA GLU A 48 -4.46 2.72 4.23
C GLU A 48 -5.26 3.08 2.97
N GLU A 49 -4.63 3.77 2.01
CA GLU A 49 -5.27 4.09 0.72
C GLU A 49 -5.69 2.83 -0.06
N ALA A 50 -4.82 1.82 -0.10
CA ALA A 50 -5.10 0.57 -0.80
C ALA A 50 -6.20 -0.26 -0.10
N LEU A 51 -6.24 -0.25 1.24
CA LEU A 51 -7.32 -0.86 2.02
C LEU A 51 -8.67 -0.19 1.70
N ALA A 52 -8.71 1.15 1.69
CA ALA A 52 -9.91 1.90 1.34
C ALA A 52 -10.37 1.63 -0.11
N ALA A 53 -9.42 1.47 -1.05
CA ALA A 53 -9.74 1.14 -2.43
C ALA A 53 -10.36 -0.27 -2.57
N VAL A 54 -9.88 -1.26 -1.81
CA VAL A 54 -10.49 -2.60 -1.79
C VAL A 54 -11.89 -2.57 -1.19
N GLU A 55 -12.09 -1.82 -0.10
CA GLU A 55 -13.40 -1.66 0.52
C GLU A 55 -14.41 -1.00 -0.43
N ALA A 56 -13.99 0.07 -1.14
CA ALA A 56 -14.81 0.74 -2.13
C ALA A 56 -15.21 -0.18 -3.32
N VAL A 57 -14.36 -1.16 -3.67
CA VAL A 57 -14.66 -2.17 -4.69
C VAL A 57 -15.55 -3.30 -4.16
N ALA A 58 -15.56 -3.54 -2.85
CA ALA A 58 -16.44 -4.50 -2.18
C ALA A 58 -17.85 -3.95 -1.90
N GLU A 59 -18.00 -2.63 -1.80
CA GLU A 59 -19.27 -1.93 -1.51
C GLU A 59 -20.13 -1.44 -2.74
N PRO A 60 -20.03 -1.92 -3.99
CA PRO A 60 -20.84 -1.37 -5.10
C PRO A 60 -22.29 -1.87 -5.18
N ASN A 61 -22.85 -2.57 -4.18
CA ASN A 61 -24.22 -3.15 -4.24
C ASN A 61 -24.95 -3.18 -2.88
N GLY A 62 -25.03 -2.05 -2.17
CA GLY A 62 -25.72 -1.93 -0.87
C GLY A 62 -26.84 -0.89 -0.81
N ALA A 63 -27.34 -0.38 -1.94
CA ALA A 63 -28.46 0.56 -1.99
C ALA A 63 -29.66 -0.10 -2.69
N GLU A 64 -30.41 -0.92 -1.92
CA GLU A 64 -31.78 -1.32 -2.24
C GLU A 64 -32.78 -0.34 -1.61
#